data_AF-A0A2T2YF17-F1
#
_entry.id   AF-A0A2T2YF17-F1
#
_cell.length_a   1.000
_cell.length_b   1.000
_cell.length_c   1.000
_cell.angle_alpha   90.00
_cell.angle_beta   90.00
_cell.angle_gamma   90.00
#
_symmetry.space_group_name_H-M   'P 1'
#
loop_
_entity.id
_entity.type
_entity.pdbx_description
1 polymer ?
#
loop_
_entity_poly.entity_id
_entity_poly.type
_entity_poly.pdbx_seq_one_letter_code
_entity_poly.pdbx_strand_id
1 'polypeptide(L)' 'MKGNITEEELIAERKRVGNLLRQKREERGYKQEDFAQLTGMSRSTISKIEAGNWNFGIDTLTLFTKHLGIEKLGK' A
#
# COMPACT_ATOMS: atom_id res chain seq x y z
N MET A 1 -1.21 24.78 3.27
CA MET A 1 -1.70 23.56 2.56
C MET A 1 -3.18 23.77 2.28
N LYS A 2 -3.66 23.38 1.08
CA LYS A 2 -5.09 23.41 0.73
C LYS A 2 -5.80 22.22 1.43
N GLY A 3 -6.91 22.50 2.12
CA GLY A 3 -7.87 21.52 2.64
C GLY A 3 -7.66 21.16 4.13
N ASN A 4 -8.66 21.44 4.96
CA ASN A 4 -8.75 20.85 6.31
C ASN A 4 -9.08 19.36 6.13
N ILE A 5 -8.05 18.50 6.12
CA ILE A 5 -8.23 17.04 6.18
C ILE A 5 -7.98 16.63 7.63
N THR A 6 -8.90 15.87 8.23
CA THR A 6 -8.73 15.37 9.60
C THR A 6 -7.79 14.17 9.65
N GLU A 7 -7.26 13.86 10.81
CA GLU A 7 -6.43 12.67 10.99
C GLU A 7 -7.25 11.40 10.71
N GLU A 8 -8.54 11.37 11.09
CA GLU A 8 -9.44 10.26 10.79
C GLU A 8 -9.61 10.04 9.29
N GLU A 9 -9.75 11.11 8.50
CA GLU A 9 -9.84 11.03 7.04
C GLU A 9 -8.53 10.48 6.43
N LEU A 10 -7.38 10.92 6.93
CA LEU A 10 -6.07 10.41 6.51
C LEU A 10 -5.89 8.92 6.87
N ILE A 11 -6.31 8.50 8.06
CA ILE A 11 -6.25 7.10 8.50
C ILE A 11 -7.18 6.24 7.63
N ALA A 12 -8.40 6.70 7.38
CA ALA A 12 -9.37 6.00 6.55
C ALA A 12 -8.83 5.77 5.12
N GLU A 13 -8.22 6.81 4.54
CA GLU A 13 -7.64 6.70 3.20
C GLU A 13 -6.41 5.78 3.17
N ARG A 14 -5.53 5.84 4.18
CA ARG A 14 -4.41 4.88 4.29
C ARG A 14 -4.88 3.44 4.38
N LYS A 15 -5.94 3.17 5.14
CA LYS A 15 -6.54 1.82 5.24
C LYS A 15 -7.16 1.39 3.91
N ARG A 16 -7.87 2.28 3.22
CA ARG A 16 -8.44 1.99 1.89
C ARG A 16 -7.34 1.60 0.90
N VAL A 17 -6.29 2.41 0.80
CA VAL A 17 -5.16 2.13 -0.10
C VAL A 17 -4.43 0.86 0.30
N GLY A 18 -4.12 0.68 1.60
CA GLY A 18 -3.46 -0.53 2.10
C GLY A 18 -4.23 -1.82 1.76
N ASN A 19 -5.55 -1.80 1.93
CA ASN A 19 -6.41 -2.93 1.55
C ASN A 19 -6.42 -3.19 0.04
N LEU A 20 -6.45 -2.15 -0.79
CA LEU A 20 -6.37 -2.31 -2.25
C LEU A 20 -5.04 -2.94 -2.68
N LEU A 21 -3.93 -2.51 -2.08
CA LEU A 21 -2.61 -3.09 -2.35
C LEU A 21 -2.56 -4.57 -1.92
N ARG A 22 -3.13 -4.90 -0.76
CA ARG A 22 -3.26 -6.27 -0.29
C ARG A 22 -4.06 -7.14 -1.27
N GLN A 23 -5.23 -6.69 -1.69
CA GLN A 23 -6.08 -7.40 -2.64
C GLN A 23 -5.33 -7.68 -3.94
N LYS A 24 -4.67 -6.66 -4.49
CA LYS A 24 -3.89 -6.80 -5.73
C LYS A 24 -2.70 -7.74 -5.58
N ARG A 25 -2.05 -7.76 -4.40
CA ARG A 25 -1.00 -8.74 -4.08
C ARG A 25 -1.57 -10.16 -4.05
N GLU A 26 -2.70 -10.36 -3.39
CA GLU A 26 -3.36 -11.66 -3.25
C GLU A 26 -3.90 -12.18 -4.59
N GLU A 27 -4.44 -11.32 -5.45
CA GLU A 27 -4.85 -11.64 -6.83
C GLU A 27 -3.69 -12.18 -7.68
N ARG A 28 -2.46 -11.75 -7.38
CA ARG A 28 -1.23 -12.27 -8.02
C ARG A 28 -0.68 -13.54 -7.38
N GLY A 29 -1.30 -14.02 -6.30
CA GLY A 29 -0.89 -15.22 -5.58
C GLY A 29 0.34 -15.03 -4.69
N TYR A 30 0.78 -13.79 -4.44
CA TYR A 30 1.95 -13.54 -3.59
C TYR A 30 1.57 -13.57 -2.11
N LYS A 31 2.37 -14.25 -1.29
CA LYS A 31 2.42 -14.01 0.16
C LYS A 31 3.14 -12.69 0.45
N GLN A 32 3.03 -12.22 1.69
CA GLN A 32 3.74 -11.01 2.11
C GLN A 32 5.26 -11.21 2.02
N GLU A 33 5.78 -12.41 2.30
CA GLU A 33 7.18 -12.76 2.17
C GLU A 33 7.67 -12.72 0.72
N ASP A 34 6.86 -13.22 -0.22
CA ASP A 34 7.20 -13.21 -1.65
C ASP A 34 7.28 -11.77 -2.16
N PHE A 35 6.30 -10.96 -1.78
CA PHE A 35 6.24 -9.56 -2.19
C PHE A 35 7.32 -8.69 -1.53
N ALA A 36 7.69 -9.02 -0.29
CA ALA A 36 8.83 -8.42 0.39
C ALA A 36 10.13 -8.65 -0.40
N GLN A 37 10.36 -9.86 -0.90
CA GLN A 37 11.51 -10.17 -1.76
C GLN A 37 11.47 -9.38 -3.09
N LEU A 38 10.30 -9.31 -3.73
CA LEU A 38 10.14 -8.57 -5.00
C LEU A 38 10.41 -7.07 -4.85
N THR A 39 10.03 -6.48 -3.72
CA THR A 39 10.17 -5.04 -3.45
C THR A 39 11.46 -4.68 -2.72
N GLY A 40 12.24 -5.66 -2.23
CA GLY A 40 13.40 -5.42 -1.38
C GLY A 40 13.05 -4.85 0.00
N MET A 41 11.80 -4.97 0.44
CA MET A 41 11.32 -4.48 1.73
C MET A 41 11.22 -5.61 2.75
N SER A 42 11.08 -5.27 4.04
CA SER A 42 10.78 -6.29 5.05
C SER A 42 9.31 -6.72 4.97
N ARG A 43 9.00 -7.99 5.28
CA ARG A 43 7.62 -8.48 5.43
C ARG A 43 6.82 -7.67 6.46
N SER A 44 7.48 -7.20 7.53
CA SER A 44 6.85 -6.32 8.52
C SER A 44 6.40 -4.99 7.91
N THR A 45 7.21 -4.41 7.02
CA THR A 45 6.88 -3.18 6.31
C THR A 45 5.69 -3.39 5.38
N ILE A 46 5.67 -4.50 4.62
CA ILE A 46 4.52 -4.86 3.78
C ILE A 46 3.24 -4.93 4.63
N SER A 47 3.29 -5.65 5.76
CA SER A 47 2.14 -5.79 6.67
C SER A 47 1.63 -4.45 7.22
N LYS A 48 2.53 -3.55 7.62
CA LYS A 48 2.17 -2.21 8.12
C LYS A 48 1.50 -1.34 7.06
N ILE A 49 1.99 -1.40 5.82
CA ILE A 49 1.42 -0.68 4.67
C ILE A 49 0.02 -1.21 4.38
N GLU A 50 -0.13 -2.52 4.27
CA GLU A 50 -1.41 -3.17 3.97
C GLU A 50 -2.46 -2.95 5.05
N ALA A 51 -2.05 -2.83 6.31
CA ALA A 51 -2.94 -2.50 7.42
C ALA A 51 -3.33 -1.01 7.47
N GLY A 52 -2.67 -0.13 6.68
CA GLY A 52 -2.87 1.32 6.74
C GLY A 52 -2.39 1.98 8.04
N ASN A 53 -1.60 1.25 8.84
CA ASN A 53 -1.12 1.69 10.16
C ASN A 53 0.13 2.57 10.09
N TRP A 54 0.70 2.75 8.90
CA TRP A 54 1.93 3.50 8.70
C TRP A 54 1.76 4.49 7.55
N ASN A 55 2.25 5.70 7.75
CA ASN A 55 2.36 6.69 6.68
C ASN A 55 3.52 6.31 5.76
N PHE A 56 3.24 6.13 4.47
CA PHE A 56 4.23 5.77 3.45
C PHE A 56 4.21 6.80 2.31
N GLY A 57 5.38 7.06 1.74
CA GLY A 57 5.56 8.03 0.67
C GLY A 57 5.11 7.53 -0.70
N ILE A 58 5.04 8.47 -1.66
CA ILE A 58 4.68 8.18 -3.05
C ILE A 58 5.66 7.21 -3.73
N ASP A 59 6.94 7.22 -3.34
CA ASP A 59 7.95 6.31 -3.90
C ASP A 59 7.66 4.85 -3.51
N THR A 60 7.27 4.62 -2.26
CA THR A 60 6.85 3.29 -1.79
C THR A 60 5.58 2.84 -2.50
N LEU A 61 4.61 3.74 -2.67
CA LEU A 61 3.38 3.44 -3.42
C LEU A 61 3.67 3.12 -4.89
N THR A 62 4.59 3.84 -5.51
CA THR A 62 5.03 3.64 -6.89
C THR A 62 5.71 2.28 -7.04
N LEU A 63 6.55 1.90 -6.08
CA LEU A 63 7.18 0.57 -6.05
C LEU A 63 6.13 -0.53 -5.97
N PHE A 64 5.17 -0.42 -5.05
CA PHE A 64 4.08 -1.38 -4.91
C PHE A 64 3.28 -1.51 -6.20
N THR A 65 2.80 -0.38 -6.74
CA THR A 65 1.96 -0.37 -7.94
C THR A 65 2.68 -0.93 -9.16
N LYS A 66 3.99 -0.66 -9.31
CA LYS A 66 4.84 -1.27 -10.36
C LYS A 66 4.89 -2.80 -10.26
N HIS A 67 5.18 -3.35 -9.08
CA HIS A 67 5.25 -4.81 -8.87
C HIS A 67 3.89 -5.49 -8.83
N LEU A 68 2.81 -4.73 -8.68
CA LEU A 68 1.43 -5.19 -8.76
C LEU A 68 0.77 -4.91 -10.12
N GLY A 69 1.51 -4.31 -11.08
CA GLY A 69 1.02 -3.94 -12.42
C GLY A 69 -0.25 -3.11 -12.37
N ILE A 70 -0.33 -2.20 -11.40
CA ILE A 70 -1.42 -1.25 -11.24
C ILE A 70 -0.97 0.02 -11.97
N GLU A 71 -1.61 0.35 -13.10
CA GLU A 71 -1.31 1.60 -13.81
C GLU A 71 -1.92 2.82 -13.11
N LYS A 72 -3.06 2.64 -12.42
CA LYS A 72 -3.77 3.70 -11.68
C LYS A 72 -4.49 3.09 -10.47
N LEU A 73 -4.41 3.76 -9.32
CA LEU A 73 -5.27 3.44 -8.18
C LEU A 73 -6.67 3.96 -8.51
N GLY A 74 -7.62 3.04 -8.66
CA GLY A 74 -9.01 3.37 -8.95
C GLY A 74 -9.67 4.18 -7.82
N LYS A 75 -10.69 4.95 -8.19
CA LYS A 75 -11.70 5.45 -7.26
C LYS A 75 -12.67 4.33 -6.92
#